data_AF-A0A453MWX6-F1
#
_entry.id   AF-A0A453MWX6-F1
#
_cell.length_a   1.000
_cell.length_b   1.000
_cell.length_c   1.000
_cell.angle_alpha   90.00
_cell.angle_beta   90.00
_cell.angle_gamma   90.00
#
_symmetry.space_group_name_H-M   'P 1'
#
loop_
_entity.id
_entity.type
_entity.pdbx_description
1 polymer ?
#
loop_
_entity_poly.entity_id
_entity_poly.type
_entity_poly.pdbx_seq_one_letter_code
_entity_poly.pdbx_strand_id
1 'polypeptide(L)'
;EVTLKHSGSLFMYAGNRGGAYSKNSFGNIYTAVGIFVLGRLFREAWGREAPKMQAEFNDCLEKNRISVSMELVTAVLGDHGQRPKDDYAVITAVTEFGHGKPQFYSTPELIKFCRAWRLPTNHVWLFSTRKSATSFFVAYDALCEEGTATPVCKVLGKIADISVPGSKDHVIVQGEILEGLVARIVSRESSVQMGVLRDFRQRSLDGGDSDLGPSLREICAANRS
;
A
#
# COMPACT_ATOMS: atom_id res chain seq x y z
N GLU A 1 -10.43 -12.22 3.57
CA GLU A 1 -9.24 -11.59 2.97
C GLU A 1 -8.23 -11.29 4.07
N VAL A 2 -6.94 -11.45 3.77
CA VAL A 2 -5.84 -11.11 4.68
C VAL A 2 -4.76 -10.34 3.92
N THR A 3 -4.22 -9.29 4.52
CA THR A 3 -3.07 -8.53 4.01
C THR A 3 -2.00 -8.35 5.09
N LEU A 4 -0.78 -7.98 4.71
CA LEU A 4 0.25 -7.61 5.69
C LEU A 4 -0.10 -6.29 6.38
N LYS A 5 0.16 -6.18 7.68
CA LYS A 5 0.15 -4.89 8.38
C LYS A 5 1.55 -4.27 8.24
N HIS A 6 1.68 -3.32 7.32
CA HIS A 6 2.88 -2.50 7.22
C HIS A 6 2.99 -1.58 8.44
N SER A 7 4.21 -1.23 8.83
CA SER A 7 4.49 -0.51 10.08
C SER A 7 4.90 0.92 9.78
N GLY A 8 3.91 1.80 9.69
CA GLY A 8 4.14 3.19 9.37
C GLY A 8 3.12 4.11 10.02
N SER A 9 2.82 5.18 9.30
CA SER A 9 1.84 6.18 9.70
C SER A 9 0.71 6.26 8.68
N LEU A 10 -0.52 6.37 9.15
CA LEU A 10 -1.67 6.62 8.26
C LEU A 10 -1.50 7.97 7.56
N PHE A 11 -1.49 7.93 6.23
CA PHE A 11 -1.48 9.08 5.34
C PHE A 11 -2.66 9.00 4.38
N MET A 12 -3.39 10.10 4.20
CA MET A 12 -4.54 10.18 3.30
C MET A 12 -4.35 11.35 2.34
N TYR A 13 -4.71 11.15 1.08
CA TYR A 13 -4.53 12.16 0.03
C TYR A 13 -5.76 12.22 -0.89
N ALA A 14 -6.26 13.44 -1.12
CA ALA A 14 -7.48 13.70 -1.90
C ALA A 14 -7.25 14.70 -3.05
N GLY A 15 -6.02 14.77 -3.58
CA GLY A 15 -5.62 15.74 -4.60
C GLY A 15 -5.10 17.06 -4.00
N ASN A 16 -4.73 18.00 -4.86
CA ASN A 16 -4.10 19.25 -4.44
C ASN A 16 -5.07 20.15 -3.65
N ARG A 17 -6.33 20.23 -4.10
CA ARG A 17 -7.39 20.99 -3.41
C ARG A 17 -8.03 20.18 -2.29
N GLY A 18 -8.13 18.87 -2.45
CA GLY A 18 -8.67 17.99 -1.41
C GLY A 18 -7.74 17.84 -0.22
N GLY A 19 -6.42 17.99 -0.43
CA GLY A 19 -5.42 18.07 0.63
C GLY A 19 -4.82 16.73 1.05
N ALA A 20 -3.86 16.83 1.96
CA ALA A 20 -3.13 15.72 2.54
C ALA A 20 -3.33 15.70 4.06
N TYR A 21 -3.58 14.52 4.61
CA TYR A 21 -3.96 14.33 6.00
C TYR A 21 -3.17 13.20 6.63
N SER A 22 -2.82 13.36 7.90
CA SER A 22 -2.39 12.26 8.75
C SER A 22 -3.53 11.90 9.72
N LYS A 23 -3.32 10.91 10.59
CA LYS A 23 -4.29 10.59 11.64
C LYS A 23 -4.64 11.85 12.44
N ASN A 24 -5.91 12.26 12.36
CA ASN A 24 -6.49 13.40 13.09
C ASN A 24 -5.78 14.76 12.89
N SER A 25 -5.04 14.97 11.80
CA SER A 25 -4.28 16.21 11.59
C SER A 25 -3.99 16.50 10.11
N PHE A 26 -3.71 17.75 9.78
CA PHE A 26 -3.30 18.22 8.45
C PHE A 26 -2.21 19.29 8.58
N GLY A 27 -1.38 19.48 7.55
CA GLY A 27 -0.35 20.52 7.53
C GLY A 27 0.82 20.30 8.49
N ASN A 28 1.10 19.04 8.83
CA ASN A 28 2.19 18.64 9.74
C ASN A 28 3.29 17.86 9.00
N ILE A 29 4.33 17.46 9.74
CA ILE A 29 5.46 16.70 9.18
C ILE A 29 5.05 15.38 8.51
N TYR A 30 4.08 14.64 9.06
CA TYR A 30 3.57 13.41 8.47
C TYR A 30 2.94 13.67 7.09
N THR A 31 2.18 14.76 6.97
CA THR A 31 1.58 15.14 5.68
C THR A 31 2.62 15.60 4.66
N ALA A 32 3.65 16.35 5.10
CA ALA A 32 4.74 16.78 4.23
C ALA A 32 5.55 15.60 3.71
N VAL A 33 5.90 14.66 4.61
CA VAL A 33 6.61 13.43 4.25
C VAL A 33 5.76 12.55 3.33
N GLY A 34 4.47 12.41 3.60
CA GLY A 34 3.56 11.65 2.74
C GLY A 34 3.46 12.21 1.33
N ILE A 35 3.38 13.55 1.18
CA ILE A 35 3.41 14.21 -0.14
C ILE A 35 4.74 13.94 -0.86
N PHE A 36 5.87 14.05 -0.15
CA PHE A 36 7.19 13.78 -0.72
C PHE A 36 7.29 12.34 -1.24
N VAL A 37 6.93 11.36 -0.40
CA VAL A 37 6.99 9.94 -0.75
C VAL A 37 6.04 9.62 -1.90
N LEU A 38 4.81 10.17 -1.90
CA LEU A 38 3.88 10.00 -3.03
C LEU A 38 4.47 10.54 -4.33
N GLY A 39 5.07 11.73 -4.32
CA GLY A 39 5.74 12.29 -5.49
C GLY A 39 6.90 11.40 -5.98
N ARG A 40 7.68 10.82 -5.06
CA ARG A 40 8.75 9.87 -5.40
C ARG A 40 8.20 8.58 -6.01
N LEU A 41 7.09 8.04 -5.51
CA LEU A 41 6.42 6.88 -6.10
C LEU A 41 5.96 7.15 -7.54
N PHE A 42 5.46 8.35 -7.83
CA PHE A 42 5.14 8.74 -9.21
C PHE A 42 6.39 8.81 -10.10
N ARG A 43 7.50 9.34 -9.60
CA ARG A 43 8.79 9.36 -10.33
C ARG A 43 9.32 7.96 -10.60
N GLU A 44 9.29 7.07 -9.62
CA GLU A 44 9.66 5.65 -9.80
C GLU A 44 8.79 4.99 -10.88
N ALA A 45 7.48 5.24 -10.84
CA ALA A 45 6.53 4.58 -11.72
C ALA A 45 6.54 5.11 -13.16
N TRP A 46 6.68 6.41 -13.34
CA TRP A 46 6.42 7.12 -14.60
C TRP A 46 7.62 7.92 -15.13
N GLY A 47 8.74 7.96 -14.39
CA GLY A 47 9.96 8.66 -14.80
C GLY A 47 9.71 10.12 -15.14
N ARG A 48 10.05 10.52 -16.37
CA ARG A 48 9.87 11.90 -16.87
C ARG A 48 8.41 12.35 -16.95
N GLU A 49 7.48 11.41 -17.12
CA GLU A 49 6.04 11.71 -17.20
C GLU A 49 5.41 11.91 -15.81
N ALA A 50 6.15 11.67 -14.72
CA ALA A 50 5.61 11.75 -13.36
C ALA A 50 4.88 13.05 -13.03
N PRO A 51 5.36 14.26 -13.38
CA PRO A 51 4.62 15.49 -13.09
C PRO A 51 3.26 15.54 -13.78
N LYS A 52 3.18 15.08 -15.03
CA LYS A 52 1.94 15.02 -15.80
C LYS A 52 0.99 13.98 -15.19
N MET A 53 1.48 12.76 -14.94
CA MET A 53 0.67 11.68 -14.38
C MET A 53 0.16 12.00 -12.98
N GLN A 54 0.97 12.70 -12.16
CA GLN A 54 0.55 13.15 -10.84
C GLN A 54 -0.51 14.27 -10.93
N ALA A 55 -0.42 15.18 -11.91
CA ALA A 55 -1.47 16.17 -12.15
C ALA A 55 -2.79 15.51 -12.57
N GLU A 56 -2.74 14.56 -13.52
CA GLU A 56 -3.92 13.79 -13.95
C GLU A 56 -4.52 12.96 -12.79
N PHE A 57 -3.67 12.41 -11.92
CA PHE A 57 -4.11 11.72 -10.71
C PHE A 57 -4.87 12.65 -9.77
N ASN A 58 -4.33 13.85 -9.52
CA ASN A 58 -4.97 14.84 -8.68
C ASN A 58 -6.34 15.27 -9.23
N ASP A 59 -6.43 15.54 -10.54
CA ASP A 59 -7.69 15.87 -11.19
C ASP A 59 -8.71 14.72 -11.07
N CYS A 60 -8.25 13.47 -11.21
CA CYS A 60 -9.09 12.29 -11.02
C CYS A 60 -9.62 12.20 -9.58
N LEU A 61 -8.77 12.38 -8.57
CA LEU A 61 -9.19 12.35 -7.17
C LEU A 61 -10.24 13.42 -6.88
N GLU A 62 -9.99 14.65 -7.31
CA GLU A 62 -10.87 15.78 -7.02
C GLU A 62 -12.21 15.68 -7.75
N LYS A 63 -12.19 15.35 -9.04
CA LYS A 63 -13.41 15.24 -9.86
C LYS A 63 -14.35 14.15 -9.34
N ASN A 64 -13.78 13.03 -8.89
CA ASN A 64 -14.54 11.90 -8.39
C ASN A 64 -14.71 11.91 -6.86
N ARG A 65 -14.22 12.95 -6.17
CA ARG A 65 -14.24 13.08 -4.70
C ARG A 65 -13.66 11.85 -4.00
N ILE A 66 -12.49 11.42 -4.44
CA ILE A 66 -11.78 10.25 -3.90
C ILE A 66 -10.73 10.70 -2.89
N SER A 67 -10.62 9.99 -1.77
CA SER A 67 -9.43 10.00 -0.91
C SER A 67 -8.74 8.63 -0.96
N VAL A 68 -7.43 8.66 -1.06
CA VAL A 68 -6.58 7.47 -1.05
C VAL A 68 -5.87 7.39 0.30
N SER A 69 -6.14 6.32 1.04
CA SER A 69 -5.51 6.03 2.33
C SER A 69 -4.34 5.08 2.12
N MET A 70 -3.24 5.39 2.80
CA MET A 70 -1.95 4.75 2.63
C MET A 70 -1.30 4.52 3.98
N GLU A 71 -0.56 3.41 4.08
CA GLU A 71 0.42 3.26 5.14
C GLU A 71 1.74 3.87 4.64
N LEU A 72 2.16 4.99 5.24
CA LEU A 72 3.41 5.68 4.94
C LEU A 72 4.53 5.10 5.82
N VAL A 73 5.46 4.38 5.20
CA VAL A 73 6.54 3.68 5.89
C VAL A 73 7.86 4.36 5.58
N THR A 74 8.49 4.91 6.61
CA THR A 74 9.76 5.64 6.51
C THR A 74 10.44 5.66 7.87
N ALA A 75 11.77 5.68 7.88
CA ALA A 75 12.53 5.79 9.12
C ALA A 75 12.70 7.23 9.62
N VAL A 76 12.14 8.21 8.90
CA VAL A 76 12.24 9.65 9.22
C VAL A 76 11.17 10.08 10.22
N LEU A 77 10.03 9.38 10.26
CA LEU A 77 8.91 9.68 11.17
C LEU A 77 8.94 8.83 12.45
N GLY A 78 10.02 8.09 12.68
CA GLY A 78 10.15 7.13 13.77
C GLY A 78 9.98 5.69 13.30
N ASP A 79 10.46 4.75 14.12
CA ASP A 79 10.40 3.33 13.82
C ASP A 79 9.18 2.72 14.54
N HIS A 80 8.17 2.29 13.77
CA HIS A 80 6.92 1.70 14.28
C HIS A 80 6.97 0.15 14.38
N GLY A 81 8.18 -0.41 14.32
CA GLY A 81 8.46 -1.83 14.20
C GLY A 81 9.90 -2.00 13.75
N GLN A 82 10.14 -2.84 12.74
CA GLN A 82 11.45 -2.82 12.08
C GLN A 82 11.68 -1.50 11.35
N ARG A 83 12.84 -0.90 11.60
CA ARG A 83 13.33 0.25 10.84
C ARG A 83 13.32 -0.09 9.34
N PRO A 84 12.50 0.60 8.52
CA PRO A 84 12.37 0.24 7.12
C PRO A 84 13.68 0.49 6.36
N LYS A 85 13.91 -0.28 5.29
CA LYS A 85 15.10 -0.15 4.44
C LYS A 85 14.95 0.96 3.40
N ASP A 86 13.72 1.27 3.02
CA ASP A 86 13.36 2.30 2.05
C ASP A 86 12.21 3.19 2.57
N ASP A 87 11.94 4.30 1.90
CA ASP A 87 10.79 5.17 2.16
C ASP A 87 9.71 4.90 1.11
N TYR A 88 8.55 4.41 1.53
CA TYR A 88 7.49 4.01 0.60
C TYR A 88 6.11 4.20 1.22
N ALA A 89 5.08 4.05 0.41
CA ALA A 89 3.70 4.00 0.87
C ALA A 89 2.98 2.81 0.22
N VAL A 90 2.05 2.21 0.95
CA VAL A 90 1.18 1.13 0.43
C VAL A 90 -0.26 1.59 0.51
N ILE A 91 -0.99 1.50 -0.60
CA ILE A 91 -2.40 1.86 -0.62
C ILE A 91 -3.20 0.81 0.15
N THR A 92 -3.93 1.24 1.18
CA THR A 92 -4.73 0.37 2.07
C THR A 92 -6.23 0.53 1.86
N ALA A 93 -6.67 1.70 1.39
CA ALA A 93 -8.06 1.95 1.00
C ALA A 93 -8.17 3.07 -0.05
N VAL A 94 -9.19 2.97 -0.89
CA VAL A 94 -9.65 4.05 -1.77
C VAL A 94 -11.10 4.32 -1.42
N THR A 95 -11.42 5.57 -1.12
CA THR A 95 -12.73 5.97 -0.58
C THR A 95 -13.33 7.06 -1.46
N GLU A 96 -14.55 6.84 -1.95
CA GLU A 96 -15.33 7.82 -2.71
C GLU A 96 -16.34 8.53 -1.80
N PHE A 97 -16.22 9.85 -1.70
CA PHE A 97 -17.10 10.73 -0.93
C PHE A 97 -18.18 11.31 -1.85
N GLY A 98 -19.15 10.46 -2.20
CA GLY A 98 -20.36 10.88 -2.92
C GLY A 98 -21.26 11.80 -2.07
N HIS A 99 -22.54 11.90 -2.43
CA HIS A 99 -23.52 12.71 -1.69
C HIS A 99 -24.10 12.02 -0.44
N GLY A 100 -23.46 10.95 0.04
CA GLY A 100 -23.97 10.12 1.13
C GLY A 100 -22.85 9.45 1.91
N LYS A 101 -23.10 8.23 2.38
CA LYS A 101 -22.09 7.45 3.13
C LYS A 101 -20.86 7.20 2.23
N PRO A 102 -19.64 7.41 2.74
CA PRO A 102 -18.42 7.09 2.00
C PRO A 102 -18.42 5.63 1.53
N GLN A 103 -18.07 5.43 0.26
CA GLN A 103 -17.97 4.10 -0.33
C GLN A 103 -16.49 3.70 -0.43
N PHE A 104 -16.16 2.53 0.11
CA PHE A 104 -14.81 1.98 0.00
C PHE A 104 -14.76 1.05 -1.19
N TYR A 105 -13.73 1.21 -2.01
CA TYR A 105 -13.48 0.28 -3.10
C TYR A 105 -13.28 -1.13 -2.54
N SER A 106 -13.90 -2.10 -3.20
CA SER A 106 -13.57 -3.50 -2.98
C SER A 106 -12.10 -3.76 -3.32
N THR A 107 -11.52 -4.84 -2.81
CA THR A 107 -10.11 -5.16 -3.06
C THR A 107 -9.75 -5.27 -4.55
N PRO A 108 -10.57 -5.90 -5.41
CA PRO A 108 -10.33 -5.86 -6.85
C PRO A 108 -10.32 -4.44 -7.43
N GLU A 109 -11.24 -3.57 -7.01
CA GLU A 109 -11.32 -2.18 -7.46
C GLU A 109 -10.11 -1.37 -7.00
N LEU A 110 -9.67 -1.56 -5.75
CA LEU A 110 -8.45 -0.95 -5.22
C LEU A 110 -7.23 -1.39 -6.03
N ILE A 111 -7.08 -2.68 -6.32
CA ILE A 111 -5.95 -3.20 -7.09
C ILE A 111 -5.98 -2.66 -8.52
N LYS A 112 -7.16 -2.61 -9.17
CA LYS A 112 -7.33 -2.01 -10.49
C LYS A 112 -6.94 -0.53 -10.48
N PHE A 113 -7.42 0.22 -9.49
CA PHE A 113 -7.10 1.63 -9.31
C PHE A 113 -5.59 1.83 -9.16
N CYS A 114 -4.95 1.08 -8.26
CA CYS A 114 -3.52 1.18 -8.03
C CYS A 114 -2.71 0.80 -9.28
N ARG A 115 -3.09 -0.25 -10.00
CA ARG A 115 -2.43 -0.64 -11.25
C ARG A 115 -2.56 0.41 -12.34
N ALA A 116 -3.72 1.08 -12.46
CA ALA A 116 -3.92 2.17 -13.42
C ALA A 116 -2.96 3.34 -13.15
N TRP A 117 -2.74 3.66 -11.88
CA TRP A 117 -1.83 4.74 -11.44
C TRP A 117 -0.40 4.27 -11.14
N ARG A 118 -0.12 2.98 -11.31
CA ARG A 118 1.12 2.28 -10.92
C ARG A 118 1.53 2.52 -9.45
N LEU A 119 0.55 2.70 -8.56
CA LEU A 119 0.76 2.90 -7.13
C LEU A 119 0.95 1.57 -6.38
N PRO A 120 1.63 1.55 -5.22
CA PRO A 120 1.93 0.29 -4.57
C PRO A 120 0.73 -0.38 -3.89
N THR A 121 0.51 -1.66 -4.18
CA THR A 121 -0.49 -2.51 -3.52
C THR A 121 0.15 -3.44 -2.50
N ASN A 122 -0.62 -3.79 -1.48
CA ASN A 122 -0.26 -4.81 -0.51
C ASN A 122 -0.39 -6.22 -1.12
N HIS A 123 0.27 -7.21 -0.50
CA HIS A 123 0.01 -8.62 -0.78
C HIS A 123 -1.36 -8.99 -0.21
N VAL A 124 -2.21 -9.59 -1.04
CA VAL A 124 -3.54 -10.05 -0.65
C VAL A 124 -3.65 -11.58 -0.74
N TRP A 125 -4.10 -12.21 0.34
CA TRP A 125 -4.53 -13.61 0.37
C TRP A 125 -6.03 -13.71 0.60
N LEU A 126 -6.70 -14.52 -0.22
CA LEU A 126 -8.12 -14.80 -0.09
C LEU A 126 -8.37 -16.26 0.32
N PHE A 127 -9.15 -16.41 1.37
CA PHE A 127 -9.61 -17.68 1.91
C PHE A 127 -11.12 -17.71 1.78
N SER A 128 -11.62 -18.37 0.75
CA SER A 128 -13.02 -18.37 0.33
C SER A 128 -13.74 -19.67 0.67
N THR A 129 -12.99 -20.76 0.89
CA THR A 129 -13.55 -22.04 1.34
C THR A 129 -13.45 -22.21 2.86
N ARG A 130 -14.35 -23.00 3.46
CA ARG A 130 -14.24 -23.39 4.87
C ARG A 130 -12.87 -23.99 5.16
N LYS A 131 -12.38 -24.87 4.28
CA LYS A 131 -11.07 -25.51 4.41
C LYS A 131 -9.94 -24.48 4.48
N SER A 132 -9.84 -23.58 3.50
CA SER A 132 -8.79 -22.57 3.46
C SER A 132 -8.85 -21.61 4.64
N ALA A 133 -10.07 -21.23 5.07
CA ALA A 133 -10.26 -20.35 6.22
C ALA A 133 -9.85 -21.02 7.54
N THR A 134 -10.19 -22.29 7.75
CA THR A 134 -9.72 -23.06 8.91
C THR A 134 -8.20 -23.22 8.89
N SER A 135 -7.61 -23.52 7.72
CA SER A 135 -6.15 -23.58 7.58
C SER A 135 -5.47 -22.24 7.89
N PHE A 136 -6.09 -21.11 7.55
CA PHE A 136 -5.60 -19.79 7.93
C PHE A 136 -5.53 -19.61 9.44
N PHE A 137 -6.58 -19.94 10.19
CA PHE A 137 -6.57 -19.81 11.64
C PHE A 137 -5.52 -20.72 12.30
N VAL A 138 -5.41 -21.98 11.86
CA VAL A 138 -4.35 -22.89 12.34
C VAL A 138 -2.96 -22.35 12.06
N ALA A 139 -2.73 -21.79 10.86
CA ALA A 139 -1.45 -21.18 10.50
C ALA A 139 -1.17 -19.91 11.30
N TYR A 140 -2.20 -19.10 11.58
CA TYR A 140 -2.08 -17.90 12.39
C TYR A 140 -1.68 -18.26 13.83
N ASP A 141 -2.38 -19.21 14.46
CA ASP A 141 -2.08 -19.65 15.83
C ASP A 141 -0.66 -20.22 15.95
N ALA A 142 -0.16 -20.89 14.90
CA ALA A 142 1.19 -21.44 14.89
C ALA A 142 2.30 -20.40 14.64
N LEU A 143 1.98 -19.22 14.09
CA LEU A 143 2.96 -18.24 13.62
C LEU A 143 2.81 -16.86 14.27
N CYS A 144 1.78 -16.61 15.07
CA CYS A 144 1.47 -15.27 15.57
C CYS A 144 2.52 -14.71 16.54
N GLU A 145 3.26 -15.56 17.26
CA GLU A 145 4.28 -15.13 18.24
C GLU A 145 5.67 -14.94 17.62
N GLU A 146 6.08 -15.82 16.70
CA GLU A 146 7.47 -15.88 16.21
C GLU A 146 7.60 -15.75 14.68
N GLY A 147 6.48 -15.73 13.95
CA GLY A 147 6.47 -15.75 12.50
C GLY A 147 7.01 -14.46 11.89
N THR A 148 8.08 -14.57 11.10
CA THR A 148 8.60 -13.46 10.28
C THR A 148 7.94 -13.39 8.89
N ALA A 149 8.20 -12.32 8.14
CA ALA A 149 7.59 -12.06 6.84
C ALA A 149 7.76 -13.22 5.86
N THR A 150 8.97 -13.76 5.71
CA THR A 150 9.24 -14.87 4.80
C THR A 150 8.43 -16.13 5.11
N PRO A 151 8.50 -16.76 6.31
CA PRO A 151 7.73 -17.95 6.64
C PRO A 151 6.21 -17.69 6.63
N VAL A 152 5.74 -16.55 7.13
CA VAL A 152 4.31 -16.19 7.12
C VAL A 152 3.80 -16.09 5.68
N CYS A 153 4.44 -15.30 4.82
CA CYS A 153 4.03 -15.14 3.43
C CYS A 153 4.07 -16.48 2.67
N LYS A 154 5.07 -17.32 2.96
CA LYS A 154 5.19 -18.66 2.36
C LYS A 154 4.05 -19.58 2.77
N VAL A 155 3.68 -19.60 4.05
CA VAL A 155 2.56 -20.43 4.53
C VAL A 155 1.24 -19.92 3.98
N LEU A 156 0.94 -18.63 4.14
CA LEU A 156 -0.30 -18.02 3.63
C LEU A 156 -0.44 -18.21 2.11
N GLY A 157 0.65 -18.06 1.35
CA GLY A 157 0.66 -18.29 -0.09
C GLY A 157 0.33 -19.72 -0.50
N LYS A 158 0.59 -20.72 0.35
CA LYS A 158 0.26 -22.13 0.08
C LYS A 158 -1.19 -22.49 0.43
N ILE A 159 -1.76 -21.86 1.44
CA ILE A 159 -3.09 -22.22 1.97
C ILE A 159 -4.23 -21.34 1.43
N ALA A 160 -3.91 -20.18 0.83
CA ALA A 160 -4.90 -19.30 0.24
C ALA A 160 -5.47 -19.87 -1.06
N ASP A 161 -6.77 -19.65 -1.30
CA ASP A 161 -7.40 -20.01 -2.57
C ASP A 161 -6.94 -19.08 -3.70
N ILE A 162 -6.72 -17.80 -3.37
CA ILE A 162 -6.18 -16.79 -4.28
C ILE A 162 -5.09 -16.00 -3.56
N SER A 163 -3.98 -15.76 -4.25
CA SER A 163 -2.88 -14.94 -3.79
C SER A 163 -2.56 -13.91 -4.88
N VAL A 164 -2.64 -12.63 -4.56
CA VAL A 164 -2.20 -11.54 -5.43
C VAL A 164 -1.01 -10.86 -4.78
N PRO A 165 0.18 -10.92 -5.39
CA PRO A 165 1.38 -10.34 -4.78
C PRO A 165 1.26 -8.83 -4.69
N GLY A 166 1.87 -8.27 -3.64
CA GLY A 166 2.10 -6.84 -3.54
C GLY A 166 3.05 -6.36 -4.62
N SER A 167 2.99 -5.08 -4.94
CA SER A 167 3.84 -4.47 -5.98
C SER A 167 5.27 -4.19 -5.48
N LYS A 168 5.45 -4.03 -4.17
CA LYS A 168 6.75 -4.01 -3.50
C LYS A 168 6.78 -5.15 -2.48
N ASP A 169 7.88 -5.89 -2.45
CA ASP A 169 8.08 -6.99 -1.52
C ASP A 169 8.42 -6.45 -0.12
N HIS A 170 7.66 -6.86 0.89
CA HIS A 170 7.82 -6.39 2.27
C HIS A 170 9.23 -6.62 2.82
N VAL A 171 9.83 -7.79 2.55
CA VAL A 171 11.18 -8.15 3.02
C VAL A 171 12.24 -7.24 2.41
N ILE A 172 12.03 -6.83 1.16
CA ILE A 172 12.92 -5.92 0.44
C ILE A 172 12.82 -4.49 1.00
N VAL A 173 11.61 -3.95 1.19
CA VAL A 173 11.45 -2.53 1.55
C VAL A 173 11.43 -2.26 3.06
N GLN A 174 10.98 -3.22 3.86
CA GLN A 174 10.84 -3.06 5.32
C GLN A 174 11.67 -4.10 6.09
N GLY A 175 11.67 -5.36 5.65
CA GLY A 175 12.42 -6.45 6.27
C GLY A 175 11.55 -7.61 6.77
N GLU A 176 12.10 -8.40 7.68
CA GLU A 176 11.50 -9.66 8.15
C GLU A 176 10.48 -9.47 9.27
N ILE A 177 10.57 -8.42 10.08
CA ILE A 177 9.65 -8.24 11.20
C ILE A 177 8.30 -7.76 10.66
N LEU A 178 7.27 -8.58 10.88
CA LEU A 178 5.87 -8.21 10.68
C LEU A 178 5.29 -7.67 11.98
N GLU A 179 4.60 -6.54 11.91
CA GLU A 179 3.79 -6.07 13.04
C GLU A 179 2.46 -6.82 13.16
N GLY A 180 2.00 -7.40 12.05
CA GLY A 180 0.83 -8.28 12.07
C GLY A 180 0.18 -8.45 10.71
N LEU A 181 -1.07 -8.89 10.75
CA LEU A 181 -1.92 -9.11 9.60
C LEU A 181 -3.22 -8.31 9.76
N VAL A 182 -3.81 -7.89 8.64
CA VAL A 182 -5.13 -7.28 8.62
C VAL A 182 -6.09 -8.26 7.95
N ALA A 183 -7.07 -8.76 8.70
CA ALA A 183 -8.10 -9.64 8.19
C ALA A 183 -9.42 -8.88 7.98
N ARG A 184 -10.05 -9.06 6.81
CA ARG A 184 -11.33 -8.45 6.46
C ARG A 184 -12.28 -9.49 5.86
N ILE A 185 -13.57 -9.40 6.20
CA ILE A 185 -14.63 -10.13 5.51
C ILE A 185 -15.00 -9.33 4.27
N VAL A 186 -14.96 -9.99 3.10
CA VAL A 186 -15.28 -9.39 1.81
C VAL A 186 -16.38 -10.20 1.13
N SER A 187 -17.08 -9.58 0.18
CA SER A 187 -18.15 -10.25 -0.56
C SER A 187 -17.60 -11.37 -1.47
N ARG A 188 -18.46 -12.32 -1.84
CA ARG A 188 -18.08 -13.45 -2.69
C ARG A 188 -17.65 -13.00 -4.08
N GLU A 189 -18.21 -11.90 -4.59
CA GLU A 189 -17.86 -11.32 -5.89
C GLU A 189 -16.38 -10.93 -5.97
N SER A 190 -15.77 -10.59 -4.83
CA SER A 190 -14.33 -10.28 -4.75
C SER A 190 -13.48 -11.47 -5.19
N SER A 191 -13.87 -12.72 -4.89
CA SER A 191 -13.07 -13.89 -5.31
C SER A 191 -13.04 -14.08 -6.82
N VAL A 192 -14.18 -13.86 -7.48
CA VAL A 192 -14.30 -13.97 -8.94
C VAL A 192 -13.41 -12.92 -9.62
N GLN A 193 -13.49 -11.67 -9.17
CA GLN A 193 -12.72 -10.59 -9.77
C GLN A 193 -11.22 -10.66 -9.44
N MET A 194 -10.85 -11.09 -8.23
CA MET A 194 -9.45 -11.32 -7.85
C MET A 194 -8.80 -12.43 -8.68
N GLY A 195 -9.56 -13.47 -9.03
CA GLY A 195 -9.08 -14.55 -9.91
C GLY A 195 -8.57 -14.02 -11.24
N VAL A 196 -9.27 -13.05 -11.83
CA VAL A 196 -8.83 -12.37 -13.06
C VAL A 196 -7.56 -11.56 -12.81
N LEU A 197 -7.48 -10.81 -11.71
CA LEU A 197 -6.35 -9.93 -11.43
C LEU A 197 -5.04 -10.66 -11.14
N ARG A 198 -5.09 -11.92 -10.69
CA ARG A 198 -3.91 -12.76 -10.46
C ARG A 198 -3.06 -12.90 -11.73
N ASP A 199 -3.71 -13.01 -12.88
CA ASP A 199 -3.05 -13.31 -14.14
C ASP A 199 -2.48 -12.04 -14.83
N PHE A 200 -2.93 -10.86 -14.41
CA PHE A 200 -2.40 -9.57 -14.87
C PHE A 200 -1.26 -9.11 -13.96
N ARG A 201 -0.01 -9.16 -14.45
CA ARG A 201 1.13 -8.54 -13.77
C ARG A 201 1.11 -7.02 -13.94
N GLN A 202 1.56 -6.32 -12.90
CA GLN A 202 1.80 -4.87 -12.98
C GLN A 202 2.88 -4.59 -14.03
N ARG A 203 2.68 -3.54 -14.83
CA ARG A 203 3.67 -3.09 -15.81
C ARG A 203 4.98 -2.74 -15.12
N SER A 204 6.10 -2.91 -15.85
CA SER A 204 7.43 -2.49 -15.39
C SER A 204 7.42 -1.00 -15.03
N LEU A 205 8.23 -0.63 -14.03
CA LEU A 205 8.41 0.76 -13.62
C LEU A 205 9.31 1.46 -14.64
N ASP A 206 8.89 2.62 -15.16
CA ASP A 206 9.63 3.33 -16.21
C ASP A 206 10.81 4.14 -15.63
N GLY A 207 10.80 4.41 -14.32
CA GLY A 207 11.79 5.24 -13.63
C GLY A 207 12.99 4.49 -13.03
N GLY A 208 13.12 3.17 -13.26
CA GLY A 208 14.19 2.35 -12.66
C GLY A 208 15.63 2.78 -12.97
N ASP A 209 15.82 3.59 -14.02
CA ASP A 209 17.12 4.08 -14.51
C ASP A 209 17.25 5.62 -14.41
N SER A 210 16.30 6.28 -13.73
CA SER A 210 16.26 7.74 -13.60
C SER A 210 16.78 8.21 -12.24
N ASP A 211 17.54 9.31 -12.23
CA ASP A 211 17.95 9.99 -11.00
C ASP A 211 16.70 10.54 -10.28
N LEU A 212 16.30 9.88 -9.20
CA LEU A 212 15.14 10.25 -8.38
C LEU A 212 15.44 11.45 -7.45
N GLY A 213 16.69 11.94 -7.45
CA GLY A 213 17.22 12.86 -6.49
C GLY A 213 17.39 12.22 -5.11
N PRO A 214 17.86 13.00 -4.12
CA PRO A 214 18.13 12.48 -2.79
C PRO A 214 16.85 11.93 -2.15
N SER A 215 16.99 10.78 -1.50
CA SER A 215 15.98 10.19 -0.63
C SER A 215 15.69 11.11 0.55
N LEU A 216 14.54 10.91 1.20
CA LEU A 216 14.19 11.69 2.38
C LEU A 216 15.22 11.52 3.50
N ARG A 217 15.78 10.32 3.64
CA ARG A 217 16.86 10.02 4.59
C ARG A 217 18.12 10.82 4.32
N GLU A 218 18.54 10.92 3.07
CA GLU A 218 19.72 11.72 2.70
C GLU A 218 19.48 13.21 2.95
N ILE A 219 18.30 13.71 2.59
CA ILE A 219 17.90 15.10 2.89
C ILE A 219 17.95 15.35 4.40
N CYS A 220 17.32 14.48 5.21
CA CYS A 220 17.32 14.65 6.66
C CYS A 220 18.73 14.52 7.26
N ALA A 221 19.54 13.58 6.79
CA ALA A 221 20.91 13.40 7.26
C ALA A 221 21.79 14.63 6.98
N ALA A 222 21.64 15.23 5.79
CA ALA A 222 22.38 16.43 5.40
C ALA A 222 22.02 17.67 6.23
N ASN A 223 20.85 17.70 6.88
CA ASN A 223 20.33 18.85 7.64
C ASN A 223 20.35 18.62 9.17
N ARG A 224 21.05 17.59 9.67
CA ARG A 224 21.18 17.29 11.11
C ARG A 224 22.25 18.11 11.85
N SER A 225 22.80 19.16 11.21
CA SER A 225 23.82 20.05 11.78
C SER A 225 23.26 20.99 12.85
#